data_AF-A0A501QBI9-F1
#
_entry.id   AF-A0A501QBI9-F1
#
_cell.length_a   1.000
_cell.length_b   1.000
_cell.length_c   1.000
_cell.angle_alpha   90.00
_cell.angle_beta   90.00
_cell.angle_gamma   90.00
#
_symmetry.space_group_name_H-M   'P 1'
#
loop_
_entity.id
_entity.type
_entity.pdbx_description
1 polymer ?
#
loop_
_entity_poly.entity_id
_entity_poly.type
_entity_poly.pdbx_seq_one_letter_code
_entity_poly.pdbx_strand_id
1 'polypeptide(L)'
;MNKLFEIIYWVKIFLSPFIIFLFIALAIYFSNEELLWISILLSIIGLVLGIVYAERIRKKHGTTQYMGKIYNTDDISDYNEIIDGKKND
;
A
#
# COMPACT_ATOMS: atom_id res chain seq x y z
N MET A 1 -12.07 12.17 13.07
CA MET A 1 -11.06 11.60 12.15
C MET A 1 -10.80 12.59 11.04
N ASN A 2 -9.56 13.05 10.87
CA ASN A 2 -9.26 14.10 9.91
C ASN A 2 -9.24 13.50 8.49
N LYS A 3 -10.21 13.87 7.66
CA LYS A 3 -10.36 13.37 6.27
C LYS A 3 -9.09 13.51 5.43
N LEU A 4 -8.24 14.50 5.74
CA LEU A 4 -6.94 14.70 5.09
C LEU A 4 -5.99 13.51 5.27
N PHE A 5 -5.86 12.97 6.49
CA PHE A 5 -4.98 11.83 6.74
C PHE A 5 -5.46 10.57 6.01
N GLU A 6 -6.78 10.37 5.94
CA GLU A 6 -7.37 9.23 5.24
C GLU A 6 -7.08 9.26 3.74
N ILE A 7 -7.14 10.45 3.13
CA ILE A 7 -6.77 10.67 1.71
C ILE A 7 -5.28 10.46 1.49
N ILE A 8 -4.42 10.99 2.37
CA ILE A 8 -2.96 10.81 2.26
C ILE A 8 -2.59 9.33 2.32
N TYR A 9 -3.16 8.57 3.26
CA TYR A 9 -2.92 7.13 3.36
C TYR A 9 -3.50 6.38 2.16
N TRP A 10 -4.64 6.81 1.62
CA TRP A 10 -5.22 6.20 0.42
C TRP A 10 -4.30 6.36 -0.79
N VAL A 11 -3.75 7.57 -0.99
CA VAL A 11 -2.77 7.83 -2.05
C VAL A 11 -1.50 7.02 -1.84
N LYS A 12 -0.99 6.87 -0.61
CA LYS A 12 0.19 6.02 -0.32
C LYS A 12 -0.07 4.56 -0.67
N ILE A 13 -1.25 4.03 -0.35
CA ILE A 13 -1.63 2.65 -0.67
C ILE A 13 -1.78 2.45 -2.18
N PHE A 14 -2.36 3.42 -2.88
CA PHE A 14 -2.45 3.45 -4.33
C PHE A 14 -1.05 3.46 -5.00
N LEU A 15 -0.12 4.26 -4.45
CA LEU A 15 1.22 4.43 -5.00
C LEU A 15 2.03 3.12 -5.00
N SER A 16 1.85 2.25 -4.00
CA SER A 16 2.59 0.99 -3.88
C SER A 16 2.52 0.11 -5.13
N PRO A 17 1.33 -0.38 -5.55
CA PRO A 17 1.21 -1.15 -6.79
C PRO A 17 1.49 -0.29 -8.02
N PHE A 18 1.07 0.98 -8.05
CA PHE A 18 1.25 1.84 -9.22
C PHE A 18 2.73 2.02 -9.58
N ILE A 19 3.59 2.28 -8.60
CA ILE A 19 5.04 2.45 -8.81
C ILE A 19 5.67 1.19 -9.39
N ILE A 20 5.27 0.00 -8.93
CA ILE A 20 5.81 -1.28 -9.45
C ILE A 20 5.49 -1.41 -10.94
N PHE A 21 4.23 -1.19 -11.33
CA PHE A 21 3.84 -1.23 -12.74
C PHE A 21 4.50 -0.13 -13.57
N LEU A 22 4.70 1.07 -12.99
CA LEU A 22 5.39 2.17 -13.64
C LEU A 22 6.86 1.83 -13.93
N PHE A 23 7.57 1.22 -12.98
CA PHE A 23 8.95 0.78 -13.19
C PHE A 23 9.07 -0.28 -14.29
N ILE A 24 8.13 -1.24 -14.31
CA ILE A 24 8.12 -2.28 -15.36
C ILE A 24 7.83 -1.64 -16.72
N ALA A 25 6.85 -0.74 -16.81
CA ALA A 25 6.54 -0.02 -18.05
C ALA A 25 7.73 0.81 -18.55
N LEU A 26 8.45 1.48 -17.64
CA LEU A 26 9.65 2.24 -17.97
C LEU A 26 10.80 1.35 -18.47
N ALA A 27 11.01 0.19 -17.84
CA ALA A 27 12.02 -0.76 -18.27
C ALA A 27 11.73 -1.33 -19.68
N ILE A 28 10.45 -1.55 -20.01
CA ILE A 28 10.03 -1.98 -21.36
C ILE A 28 10.30 -0.89 -22.38
N TYR A 29 9.96 0.37 -22.06
CA TYR A 29 10.22 1.51 -22.94
C TYR A 29 11.71 1.66 -23.29
N PHE A 30 12.61 1.55 -22.31
CA PHE A 30 14.05 1.63 -22.56
C PHE A 30 14.60 0.41 -23.33
N SER A 31 13.92 -0.74 -23.27
CA SER A 31 14.37 -1.96 -23.95
C SER A 31 14.02 -1.97 -25.44
N ASN A 32 12.81 -1.51 -25.80
CA ASN A 32 12.35 -1.47 -27.19
C ASN A 32 11.29 -0.37 -27.38
N GLU A 33 11.62 0.65 -28.17
CA GLU A 33 10.70 1.75 -28.48
C GLU A 33 9.45 1.29 -29.24
N GLU A 34 9.53 0.22 -30.04
CA GLU A 34 8.36 -0.32 -30.74
C GLU A 34 7.32 -0.95 -29.80
N LEU A 35 7.70 -1.27 -28.55
CA LEU A 35 6.80 -1.79 -27.51
C LEU A 35 6.17 -0.67 -26.66
N LEU A 36 6.24 0.59 -27.10
CA LEU A 36 5.59 1.74 -26.47
C LEU A 36 4.11 1.48 -26.12
N TRP A 37 3.38 0.85 -27.03
CA TRP A 37 1.97 0.48 -26.84
C TRP A 37 1.75 -0.44 -25.64
N ILE A 38 2.66 -1.39 -25.41
CA ILE A 38 2.62 -2.30 -24.26
C ILE A 38 2.90 -1.54 -22.96
N SER A 39 3.86 -0.62 -22.97
CA SER A 39 4.19 0.21 -21.81
C SER A 39 3.02 1.11 -21.39
N ILE A 40 2.31 1.68 -22.37
CA ILE A 40 1.07 2.45 -22.16
C ILE A 40 -0.03 1.57 -21.57
N LEU A 41 -0.27 0.40 -22.17
CA LEU A 41 -1.29 -0.54 -21.70
C LEU A 41 -1.00 -0.97 -20.25
N LEU A 42 0.26 -1.27 -19.94
CA LEU A 42 0.68 -1.69 -18.61
C LEU A 42 0.56 -0.57 -17.57
N SER A 43 0.83 0.69 -17.95
CA SER A 43 0.59 1.84 -17.08
C SER A 43 -0.90 2.03 -16.77
N ILE A 44 -1.78 1.84 -17.75
CA ILE A 44 -3.24 1.92 -17.55
C ILE A 44 -3.69 0.81 -16.60
N ILE A 45 -3.21 -0.42 -16.80
CA ILE A 45 -3.51 -1.56 -15.91
C ILE A 45 -3.02 -1.26 -14.49
N GLY A 46 -1.80 -0.75 -14.34
CA GLY A 46 -1.25 -0.35 -13.04
C GLY A 46 -2.07 0.73 -12.34
N LEU A 47 -2.58 1.72 -13.09
CA LEU A 47 -3.49 2.74 -12.60
C LEU A 47 -4.80 2.14 -12.08
N VAL A 48 -5.46 1.29 -12.88
CA VAL A 48 -6.73 0.67 -12.52
C VAL A 48 -6.56 -0.25 -11.32
N LEU A 49 -5.54 -1.11 -11.33
CA LEU A 49 -5.25 -2.01 -10.22
C LEU A 49 -4.91 -1.25 -8.94
N GLY A 50 -4.12 -0.17 -9.04
CA GLY A 50 -3.83 0.69 -7.90
C GLY A 50 -5.08 1.29 -7.29
N ILE A 51 -5.98 1.87 -8.12
CA ILE A 51 -7.22 2.49 -7.65
C ILE A 51 -8.11 1.44 -7.00
N VAL A 52 -8.32 0.29 -7.65
CA VAL A 52 -9.14 -0.81 -7.14
C VAL A 52 -8.58 -1.33 -5.82
N TYR A 53 -7.26 -1.47 -5.70
CA TYR A 53 -6.61 -1.92 -4.47
C TYR A 53 -6.79 -0.94 -3.32
N ALA A 54 -6.55 0.35 -3.57
CA ALA A 54 -6.73 1.41 -2.58
C ALA A 54 -8.19 1.54 -2.13
N GLU A 55 -9.15 1.49 -3.08
CA GLU A 55 -10.59 1.45 -2.77
C GLU A 55 -10.99 0.21 -1.96
N ARG A 56 -10.45 -0.97 -2.31
CA ARG A 56 -10.73 -2.21 -1.58
C ARG A 56 -10.26 -2.11 -0.13
N ILE A 57 -9.09 -1.54 0.12
CA ILE A 57 -8.58 -1.35 1.49
C ILE A 57 -9.41 -0.32 2.25
N ARG A 58 -9.75 0.81 1.62
CA ARG A 58 -10.61 1.84 2.20
C ARG A 58 -11.94 1.25 2.66
N LYS A 59 -12.60 0.45 1.81
CA LYS A 59 -13.89 -0.19 2.11
C LYS A 59 -13.82 -1.29 3.16
N LYS A 60 -12.72 -2.07 3.20
CA LYS A 60 -12.65 -3.25 4.07
C LYS A 60 -12.23 -2.94 5.50
N HIS A 61 -11.27 -2.02 5.69
CA HIS A 61 -10.66 -1.76 7.00
C HIS A 61 -10.61 -0.27 7.37
N GLY A 62 -10.81 0.64 6.42
CA GLY A 62 -10.48 2.04 6.61
C GLY A 62 -8.97 2.26 6.50
N THR A 63 -8.58 3.28 5.74
CA THR A 63 -7.19 3.53 5.35
C THR A 63 -6.29 3.78 6.55
N THR A 64 -6.81 4.44 7.57
CA THR A 64 -6.12 4.74 8.82
C THR A 64 -5.87 3.49 9.67
N GLN A 65 -6.79 2.53 9.70
CA GLN A 65 -6.63 1.29 10.46
C GLN A 65 -5.63 0.35 9.78
N TYR A 66 -5.64 0.29 8.45
CA TYR A 66 -4.65 -0.47 7.69
C TYR A 66 -3.24 0.10 7.89
N MET A 67 -3.09 1.43 7.77
CA MET A 67 -1.79 2.05 8.01
C MET A 67 -1.38 1.97 9.49
N GLY A 68 -2.34 2.06 10.41
CA GLY A 68 -2.12 1.82 11.84
C GLY A 68 -1.58 0.43 12.13
N LYS A 69 -2.04 -0.62 11.42
CA LYS A 69 -1.44 -1.98 11.54
C LYS A 69 -0.02 -2.07 10.99
N ILE A 70 0.32 -1.29 9.97
CA ILE A 70 1.67 -1.28 9.40
C ILE A 70 2.64 -0.52 10.32
N TYR A 71 2.17 0.55 10.95
CA TYR A 71 2.99 1.38 11.85
C TYR A 71 3.00 0.89 13.30
N ASN A 72 1.98 0.17 13.75
CA ASN A 72 2.03 -0.59 14.99
C ASN A 72 2.83 -1.87 14.73
N THR A 73 4.15 -1.74 14.75
CA THR A 73 5.03 -2.84 15.11
C THR A 73 4.51 -3.46 16.41
N ASP A 74 4.56 -4.79 16.52
CA ASP A 74 4.07 -5.64 17.61
C ASP A 74 4.61 -5.31 19.03
N ASP A 75 5.23 -4.15 19.24
CA ASP A 75 5.81 -3.69 20.50
C ASP A 75 4.78 -3.66 21.65
N ILE A 76 3.48 -3.51 21.34
CA ILE A 76 2.41 -3.52 22.33
C ILE A 76 2.00 -4.95 22.73
N SER A 77 2.18 -5.96 21.86
CA SER A 77 1.92 -7.35 22.28
C SER A 77 3.03 -7.84 23.21
N ASP A 78 4.28 -7.51 22.89
CA ASP A 78 5.45 -7.90 23.69
C ASP A 78 5.39 -7.29 25.10
N TYR A 79 5.04 -6.00 25.23
CA TYR A 79 4.93 -5.36 26.55
C TYR A 79 3.88 -6.00 27.47
N ASN A 80 2.72 -6.39 26.94
CA ASN A 80 1.67 -7.00 27.76
C ASN A 80 2.01 -8.44 28.17
N GLU A 81 2.72 -9.18 27.31
CA GLU A 81 3.20 -10.54 27.62
C GLU A 81 4.29 -10.53 28.72
N ILE A 82 5.19 -9.55 28.69
CA ILE A 82 6.23 -9.37 29.73
C ILE A 82 5.61 -8.98 31.09
N ILE A 83 4.55 -8.17 31.10
CA ILE A 83 3.87 -7.75 32.34
C ILE A 83 3.05 -8.91 32.95
N ASP A 84 2.41 -9.74 32.13
CA ASP A 84 1.60 -10.87 32.61
C ASP A 84 2.49 -12.04 33.09
N GLY A 85 3.65 -12.25 32.44
CA GLY A 85 4.67 -13.21 32.90
C GLY A 85 5.26 -12.84 34.26
N LYS A 86 5.50 -11.55 34.54
CA LYS A 86 6.05 -11.09 35.83
C LYS A 86 5.06 -11.09 36.99
N LYS A 87 3.76 -11.25 36.74
CA LYS A 87 2.73 -11.24 37.80
C LYS A 87 2.52 -12.63 38.42
N ASN A 88 3.07 -13.67 37.79
CA ASN A 88 2.91 -15.07 38.19
C ASN A 88 4.17 -15.68 38.84
N ASP A 89 5.21 -14.88 39.09
CA ASP A 89 6.41 -15.25 39.86
C ASP A 89 6.44 -14.59 41.25
#